data_AF-A0A2V2GC33-F1
#
_entry.id   AF-A0A2V2GC33-F1
#
_cell.length_a   1.000
_cell.length_b   1.000
_cell.length_c   1.000
_cell.angle_alpha   90.00
_cell.angle_beta   90.00
_cell.angle_gamma   90.00
#
_symmetry.space_group_name_H-M   'P 1'
#
loop_
_entity.id
_entity.type
_entity.pdbx_description
1 polymer ?
#
loop_
_entity_poly.entity_id
_entity_poly.type
_entity_poly.pdbx_seq_one_letter_code
_entity_poly.pdbx_strand_id
1 'polypeptide(L)'
;MIEDSVKAQLRAYFDEACEVLRIDGSQYELQYETIGQRFATVDNAAEMQNYTLYINEDWIKNSISEDAEFDLRYILYHEARHIYQHKVIEEFEVTGRSSELPVTILSWKQEFSTYIRNEGDDDSWQKNISQSVEIDANAFANAMLIKHNLEVRIIPGQEEIMLKAIENMVKRLWNVTLKWSLE
;
A
#
# COMPACT_ATOMS: atom_id res chain seq x y z
N MET A 1 -8.00 21.14 8.56
CA MET A 1 -7.15 21.21 7.36
C MET A 1 -5.73 20.95 7.81
N ILE A 2 -5.08 19.95 7.21
CA ILE A 2 -3.64 19.69 7.40
C ILE A 2 -2.79 20.73 6.67
N GLU A 3 -1.59 20.96 7.20
CA GLU A 3 -0.64 21.93 6.66
C GLU A 3 -0.12 21.54 5.27
N ASP A 4 0.23 22.52 4.44
CA ASP A 4 0.75 22.26 3.09
C ASP A 4 2.12 21.56 3.11
N SER A 5 2.89 21.75 4.19
CA SER A 5 4.13 20.99 4.47
C SER A 5 3.85 19.49 4.56
N VAL A 6 2.82 19.09 5.28
CA VAL A 6 2.38 17.69 5.43
C VAL A 6 1.91 17.14 4.09
N LYS A 7 1.12 17.90 3.33
CA LYS A 7 0.68 17.48 1.98
C LYS A 7 1.86 17.24 1.04
N ALA A 8 2.84 18.14 1.03
CA ALA A 8 4.06 18.01 0.24
C ALA A 8 4.88 16.77 0.64
N GLN A 9 4.92 16.46 1.94
CA GLN A 9 5.59 15.27 2.45
C GLN A 9 4.89 13.97 2.03
N LEU A 10 3.56 13.90 2.17
CA LEU A 10 2.77 12.75 1.71
C LEU A 10 2.92 12.54 0.20
N ARG A 11 2.95 13.64 -0.56
CA ARG A 11 3.22 13.59 -2.00
C ARG A 11 4.62 13.01 -2.30
N ALA A 12 5.64 13.43 -1.57
CA ALA A 12 6.99 12.91 -1.74
C ALA A 12 7.08 11.40 -1.44
N TYR A 13 6.37 10.90 -0.43
CA TYR A 13 6.30 9.46 -0.13
C TYR A 13 5.64 8.67 -1.26
N PHE A 14 4.52 9.17 -1.77
CA PHE A 14 3.84 8.57 -2.90
C PHE A 14 4.73 8.55 -4.16
N ASP A 15 5.33 9.68 -4.52
CA ASP A 15 6.18 9.80 -5.70
C ASP A 15 7.42 8.89 -5.61
N GLU A 16 8.00 8.71 -4.42
CA GLU A 16 9.13 7.78 -4.21
C GLU A 16 8.72 6.33 -4.52
N ALA A 17 7.54 5.89 -4.06
CA ALA A 17 7.04 4.56 -4.38
C ALA A 17 6.75 4.41 -5.88
N CYS A 18 6.15 5.41 -6.50
CA CYS A 18 5.92 5.42 -7.95
C CYS A 18 7.24 5.30 -8.73
N GLU A 19 8.31 5.99 -8.31
CA GLU A 19 9.62 5.88 -8.94
C GLU A 19 10.16 4.44 -8.90
N VAL A 20 10.10 3.79 -7.74
CA VAL A 20 10.52 2.38 -7.57
C VAL A 20 9.69 1.43 -8.44
N LEU A 21 8.38 1.68 -8.52
CA LEU A 21 7.43 0.89 -9.31
C LEU A 21 7.44 1.24 -10.80
N ARG A 22 8.18 2.28 -11.21
CA ARG A 22 8.23 2.82 -12.59
C ARG A 22 6.87 3.26 -13.11
N ILE A 23 6.10 3.91 -12.25
CA ILE A 23 4.81 4.52 -12.55
C ILE A 23 4.97 6.03 -12.64
N ASP A 24 4.33 6.65 -13.63
CA ASP A 24 4.19 8.11 -13.66
C ASP A 24 3.22 8.58 -12.56
N GLY A 25 3.76 8.92 -11.39
CA GLY A 25 3.00 9.42 -10.24
C GLY A 25 2.30 10.77 -10.51
N SER A 26 2.72 11.54 -11.52
CA SER A 26 2.12 12.84 -11.83
C SER A 26 0.69 12.73 -12.38
N GLN A 27 0.29 11.53 -12.82
CA GLN A 27 -1.06 11.23 -13.29
C GLN A 27 -2.08 11.14 -12.15
N TYR A 28 -1.62 11.02 -10.91
CA TYR A 28 -2.48 10.80 -9.74
C TYR A 28 -2.56 12.06 -8.87
N GLU A 29 -3.78 12.41 -8.48
CA GLU A 29 -4.09 13.49 -7.56
C GLU A 29 -4.21 12.96 -6.13
N LEU A 30 -3.69 13.68 -5.14
CA LEU A 30 -3.93 13.40 -3.72
C LEU A 30 -4.99 14.38 -3.20
N GLN A 31 -6.13 13.85 -2.76
CA GLN A 31 -7.21 14.62 -2.13
C GLN A 31 -7.36 14.24 -0.67
N TYR A 32 -7.69 15.22 0.16
CA TYR A 32 -7.77 15.06 1.61
C TYR A 32 -9.20 15.32 2.05
N GLU A 33 -9.82 14.31 2.69
CA GLU A 33 -11.18 14.38 3.19
C GLU A 33 -11.21 14.04 4.68
N THR A 34 -12.01 14.76 5.46
CA THR A 34 -12.29 14.37 6.85
C THR A 34 -13.25 13.18 6.89
N ILE A 35 -13.43 12.60 8.06
CA ILE A 35 -14.46 11.59 8.32
C ILE A 35 -15.82 12.05 7.79
N GLY A 36 -16.51 11.16 7.08
CA GLY A 36 -17.71 11.46 6.32
C GLY A 36 -18.20 10.25 5.54
N GLN A 37 -18.66 10.47 4.30
CA GLN A 37 -19.22 9.40 3.48
C GLN A 37 -18.17 8.37 3.03
N ARG A 38 -16.94 8.81 2.77
CA ARG A 38 -15.86 7.94 2.29
C ARG A 38 -15.14 7.21 3.42
N PHE A 39 -14.81 7.94 4.47
CA PHE A 39 -14.12 7.43 5.64
C PHE A 39 -15.06 7.50 6.83
N ALA A 40 -15.57 6.35 7.28
CA ALA A 40 -16.51 6.30 8.41
C ALA A 40 -15.80 6.48 9.77
N THR A 41 -14.54 6.05 9.87
CA THR A 41 -13.71 6.12 11.08
C THR A 41 -12.28 6.56 10.73
N VAL A 42 -11.43 6.70 11.76
CA VAL A 42 -9.98 6.90 11.58
C VAL A 42 -9.26 5.63 11.13
N ASP A 43 -9.90 4.46 11.16
CA ASP A 43 -9.25 3.18 10.86
C ASP A 43 -9.07 2.96 9.35
N ASN A 44 -9.74 3.76 8.52
CA ASN A 44 -9.55 3.81 7.07
C ASN A 44 -8.66 5.00 6.71
N ALA A 45 -7.43 4.72 6.32
CA ALA A 45 -6.42 5.74 6.05
C ALA A 45 -6.53 6.35 4.65
N ALA A 46 -6.78 5.53 3.63
CA ALA A 46 -6.83 5.97 2.24
C ALA A 46 -7.72 5.07 1.38
N GLU A 47 -8.10 5.59 0.21
CA GLU A 47 -8.80 4.83 -0.83
C GLU A 47 -8.46 5.42 -2.20
N MET A 48 -8.14 4.56 -3.16
CA MET A 48 -8.00 4.96 -4.56
C MET A 48 -9.36 4.95 -5.28
N GLN A 49 -9.67 6.02 -6.00
CA GLN A 49 -10.77 6.05 -6.95
C GLN A 49 -10.33 6.74 -8.24
N ASN A 50 -10.29 5.98 -9.34
CA ASN A 50 -9.78 6.41 -10.64
C ASN A 50 -8.32 6.88 -10.56
N TYR A 51 -8.08 8.17 -10.79
CA TYR A 51 -6.76 8.81 -10.72
C TYR A 51 -6.62 9.68 -9.46
N THR A 52 -7.48 9.48 -8.47
CA THR A 52 -7.48 10.27 -7.24
C THR A 52 -7.29 9.35 -6.04
N LEU A 53 -6.19 9.54 -5.32
CA LEU A 53 -5.94 8.96 -4.02
C LEU A 53 -6.57 9.85 -2.96
N TYR A 54 -7.67 9.39 -2.37
CA TYR A 54 -8.30 10.05 -1.23
C TYR A 54 -7.60 9.61 0.04
N ILE A 55 -7.23 10.55 0.90
CA ILE A 55 -6.55 10.29 2.17
C ILE A 55 -7.35 10.92 3.30
N ASN A 56 -7.58 10.14 4.36
CA ASN A 56 -8.33 10.56 5.53
C ASN A 56 -7.53 11.59 6.34
N GLU A 57 -7.99 12.84 6.33
CA GLU A 57 -7.34 13.95 7.03
C GLU A 57 -7.29 13.73 8.55
N ASP A 58 -8.32 13.10 9.12
CA ASP A 58 -8.39 12.87 10.56
C ASP A 58 -7.48 11.72 11.00
N TRP A 59 -7.29 10.71 10.15
CA TRP A 59 -6.23 9.71 10.33
C TRP A 59 -4.84 10.33 10.29
N ILE A 60 -4.55 11.20 9.31
CA ILE A 60 -3.24 11.90 9.23
C ILE A 60 -2.95 12.67 10.52
N LYS A 61 -3.92 13.43 11.02
CA LYS A 61 -3.75 14.18 12.28
C LYS A 61 -3.48 13.25 13.46
N ASN A 62 -4.20 12.13 13.52
CA ASN A 62 -4.00 11.14 14.58
C ASN A 62 -2.58 10.56 14.52
N SER A 63 -2.13 10.11 13.34
CA SER A 63 -0.79 9.56 13.14
C SER A 63 0.31 10.57 13.50
N ILE A 64 0.16 11.85 13.13
CA ILE A 64 1.13 12.89 13.52
C ILE A 64 1.13 13.09 15.03
N SER A 65 -0.05 13.11 15.67
CA SER A 65 -0.14 13.32 17.13
C SER A 65 0.44 12.16 17.95
N GLU A 66 0.45 10.95 17.39
CA GLU A 66 0.98 9.74 18.00
C GLU A 66 2.46 9.47 17.66
N ASP A 67 3.13 10.41 16.97
CA ASP A 67 4.50 10.24 16.45
C ASP A 67 4.66 9.02 15.53
N ALA A 68 3.58 8.68 14.82
CA ALA A 68 3.49 7.56 13.90
C ALA A 68 3.73 8.00 12.44
N GLU A 69 4.72 8.87 12.20
CA GLU A 69 5.05 9.36 10.86
C GLU A 69 5.38 8.21 9.89
N PHE A 70 5.91 7.11 10.41
CA PHE A 70 6.21 5.92 9.63
C PHE A 70 4.93 5.27 9.06
N ASP A 71 3.77 5.39 9.71
CA ASP A 71 2.48 4.90 9.19
C ASP A 71 2.04 5.69 7.96
N LEU A 72 2.37 6.99 7.90
CA LEU A 72 2.14 7.81 6.71
C LEU A 72 2.93 7.26 5.51
N ARG A 73 4.22 6.94 5.70
CA ARG A 73 5.03 6.32 4.64
C ARG A 73 4.43 4.99 4.21
N TYR A 74 4.11 4.15 5.19
CA TYR A 74 3.56 2.82 4.95
C TYR A 74 2.32 2.87 4.06
N ILE A 75 1.32 3.70 4.38
CA ILE A 75 0.09 3.74 3.59
C ILE A 75 0.34 4.29 2.19
N LEU A 76 1.18 5.32 2.01
CA LEU A 76 1.43 5.87 0.68
C LEU A 76 2.15 4.86 -0.23
N TYR A 77 3.07 4.06 0.33
CA TYR A 77 3.72 2.99 -0.42
C TYR A 77 2.76 1.86 -0.75
N HIS A 78 1.89 1.49 0.19
CA HIS A 78 0.85 0.48 0.01
C HIS A 78 -0.10 0.87 -1.15
N GLU A 79 -0.65 2.08 -1.14
CA GLU A 79 -1.57 2.57 -2.17
C GLU A 79 -0.90 2.65 -3.55
N ALA A 80 0.36 3.08 -3.61
CA ALA A 80 1.14 3.06 -4.84
C ALA A 80 1.30 1.64 -5.42
N ARG A 81 1.37 0.61 -4.56
CA ARG A 81 1.43 -0.78 -5.01
C ARG A 81 0.10 -1.26 -5.59
N HIS A 82 -1.05 -0.85 -5.05
CA HIS A 82 -2.34 -1.14 -5.68
C HIS A 82 -2.46 -0.51 -7.07
N ILE A 83 -2.00 0.72 -7.24
CA ILE A 83 -1.92 1.36 -8.55
C ILE A 83 -1.07 0.52 -9.51
N TYR A 84 0.10 0.04 -9.07
CA TYR A 84 0.94 -0.83 -9.87
C TYR A 84 0.22 -2.11 -10.30
N GLN A 85 -0.45 -2.78 -9.38
CA GLN A 85 -1.18 -4.02 -9.66
C GLN A 85 -2.25 -3.78 -10.72
N HIS A 86 -3.06 -2.72 -10.60
CA HIS A 86 -4.07 -2.36 -11.60
C HIS A 86 -3.45 -2.06 -12.98
N LYS A 87 -2.40 -1.23 -13.05
CA LYS A 87 -1.73 -0.92 -14.34
C LYS A 87 -1.17 -2.19 -15.00
N VAL A 88 -0.54 -3.07 -14.22
CA VAL A 88 0.00 -4.33 -14.75
C VAL A 88 -1.12 -5.23 -15.27
N ILE A 89 -2.26 -5.31 -14.59
CA ILE A 89 -3.42 -6.08 -15.07
C ILE A 89 -3.90 -5.52 -16.41
N GLU A 90 -4.14 -4.21 -16.49
CA GLU A 90 -4.62 -3.55 -17.71
C GLU A 90 -3.66 -3.74 -18.89
N GLU A 91 -2.36 -3.51 -18.68
CA GLU A 91 -1.34 -3.70 -19.71
C GLU A 91 -1.24 -5.16 -20.17
N PHE A 92 -1.33 -6.11 -19.24
CA PHE A 92 -1.28 -7.54 -19.54
C PHE A 92 -2.50 -7.99 -20.35
N GLU A 93 -3.69 -7.46 -20.08
CA GLU A 93 -4.90 -7.76 -20.86
C GLU A 93 -4.79 -7.29 -22.31
N VAL A 94 -4.14 -6.15 -22.54
CA VAL A 94 -3.98 -5.58 -23.89
C VAL A 94 -2.83 -6.26 -24.65
N THR A 95 -1.70 -6.51 -23.97
CA THR A 95 -0.45 -6.87 -24.64
C THR A 95 0.00 -8.31 -24.44
N GLY A 96 -0.51 -9.00 -23.41
CA GLY A 96 -0.03 -10.30 -22.95
C GLY A 96 1.40 -10.29 -22.40
N ARG A 97 1.98 -9.12 -22.11
CA ARG A 97 3.36 -8.95 -21.63
C ARG A 97 3.36 -8.28 -20.26
N SER A 98 4.26 -8.72 -19.38
CA SER A 98 4.52 -8.09 -18.08
C SER A 98 5.86 -8.54 -17.52
N SER A 99 6.42 -7.76 -16.60
CA SER A 99 7.52 -8.20 -15.72
C SER A 99 7.05 -9.09 -14.57
N GLU A 100 5.75 -9.06 -14.25
CA GLU A 100 5.11 -9.93 -13.27
C GLU A 100 4.78 -11.29 -13.90
N LEU A 101 4.75 -12.35 -13.08
CA LEU A 101 4.38 -13.67 -13.55
C LEU A 101 2.88 -13.70 -13.91
N PRO A 102 2.47 -14.35 -15.02
CA PRO A 102 1.06 -14.44 -15.40
C PRO A 102 0.15 -14.98 -14.30
N VAL A 103 0.61 -15.95 -13.52
CA VAL A 103 -0.15 -16.51 -12.39
C VAL A 103 -0.43 -15.46 -11.30
N THR A 104 0.52 -14.56 -11.03
CA THR A 104 0.37 -13.47 -10.07
C THR A 104 -0.66 -12.45 -10.57
N ILE A 105 -0.55 -12.05 -11.84
CA ILE A 105 -1.48 -11.07 -12.44
C ILE A 105 -2.91 -11.61 -12.47
N LEU A 106 -3.09 -12.89 -12.84
CA LEU A 106 -4.40 -13.54 -12.85
C LEU A 106 -4.99 -13.67 -11.44
N SER A 107 -4.14 -13.91 -10.42
CA SER A 107 -4.56 -13.91 -9.01
C SER A 107 -5.05 -12.54 -8.58
N TRP A 108 -4.28 -11.48 -8.85
CA TRP A 108 -4.69 -10.11 -8.53
C TRP A 108 -6.00 -9.71 -9.22
N LYS A 109 -6.13 -10.01 -10.51
CA LYS A 109 -7.37 -9.74 -11.26
C LYS A 109 -8.57 -10.44 -10.62
N GLN A 110 -8.42 -11.71 -10.25
CA GLN A 110 -9.50 -12.46 -9.62
C GLN A 110 -9.88 -11.85 -8.26
N GLU A 111 -8.90 -11.50 -7.44
CA GLU A 111 -9.17 -10.91 -6.12
C GLU A 111 -9.79 -9.53 -6.21
N PHE A 112 -9.31 -8.65 -7.10
CA PHE A 112 -9.93 -7.35 -7.31
C PHE A 112 -11.38 -7.45 -7.81
N SER A 113 -11.73 -8.50 -8.56
CA SER A 113 -13.12 -8.72 -9.00
C SER A 113 -14.08 -9.10 -7.87
N THR A 114 -13.55 -9.58 -6.74
CA THR A 114 -14.30 -9.97 -5.54
C THR A 114 -13.74 -9.31 -4.29
N TYR A 115 -13.21 -8.09 -4.45
CA TYR A 115 -12.46 -7.41 -3.40
C TYR A 115 -13.34 -7.15 -2.17
N ILE A 116 -12.83 -7.53 -1.00
CA ILE A 116 -13.45 -7.27 0.28
C ILE A 116 -12.81 -6.02 0.87
N ARG A 117 -13.58 -4.93 0.94
CA ARG A 117 -13.15 -3.67 1.55
C ARG A 117 -13.20 -3.79 3.07
N ASN A 118 -12.25 -3.13 3.74
CA ASN A 118 -12.37 -2.86 5.18
C ASN A 118 -13.47 -1.80 5.42
N GLU A 119 -14.58 -2.20 6.03
CA GLU A 119 -15.71 -1.32 6.36
C GLU A 119 -15.60 -0.69 7.77
N GLY A 120 -14.50 -0.94 8.47
CA GLY A 120 -14.25 -0.43 9.82
C GLY A 120 -14.73 -1.36 10.94
N ASP A 121 -15.01 -2.64 10.63
CA ASP A 121 -15.33 -3.69 11.59
C ASP A 121 -14.31 -4.84 11.55
N ASP A 122 -14.21 -5.61 12.63
CA ASP A 122 -13.21 -6.67 12.79
C ASP A 122 -13.30 -7.76 11.70
N ASP A 123 -14.51 -8.12 11.25
CA ASP A 123 -14.71 -9.20 10.27
C ASP A 123 -14.30 -8.74 8.87
N SER A 124 -14.71 -7.54 8.45
CA SER A 124 -14.28 -6.97 7.17
C SER A 124 -12.78 -6.68 7.16
N TRP A 125 -12.21 -6.21 8.27
CA TRP A 125 -10.77 -6.00 8.41
C TRP A 125 -9.98 -7.30 8.26
N GLN A 126 -10.34 -8.37 9.00
CA GLN A 126 -9.65 -9.67 8.91
C GLN A 126 -9.72 -10.26 7.49
N LYS A 127 -10.89 -10.17 6.85
CA LYS A 127 -11.06 -10.63 5.47
C LYS A 127 -10.24 -9.80 4.50
N ASN A 128 -10.23 -8.48 4.65
CA ASN A 128 -9.46 -7.59 3.80
C ASN A 128 -7.96 -7.93 3.85
N ILE A 129 -7.34 -7.92 5.04
CA ILE A 129 -5.88 -8.09 5.20
C ILE A 129 -5.35 -9.47 4.77
N SER A 130 -6.24 -10.45 4.58
CA SER A 130 -5.87 -11.81 4.17
C SER A 130 -5.87 -12.01 2.65
N GLN A 131 -6.32 -11.01 1.88
CA GLN A 131 -6.27 -11.02 0.41
C GLN A 131 -4.82 -10.93 -0.07
N SER A 132 -4.46 -11.67 -1.13
CA SER A 132 -3.09 -11.65 -1.65
C SER A 132 -2.69 -10.31 -2.25
N VAL A 133 -3.64 -9.54 -2.81
CA VAL A 133 -3.40 -8.16 -3.26
C VAL A 133 -2.95 -7.25 -2.11
N GLU A 134 -3.55 -7.42 -0.93
CA GLU A 134 -3.23 -6.69 0.31
C GLU A 134 -1.89 -7.15 0.87
N ILE A 135 -1.63 -8.45 0.92
CA ILE A 135 -0.34 -9.01 1.36
C ILE A 135 0.80 -8.52 0.46
N ASP A 136 0.61 -8.47 -0.86
CA ASP A 136 1.62 -7.96 -1.81
C ASP A 136 1.83 -6.44 -1.65
N ALA A 137 0.76 -5.67 -1.42
CA ALA A 137 0.83 -4.24 -1.14
C ALA A 137 1.55 -3.94 0.19
N ASN A 138 1.19 -4.65 1.25
CA ASN A 138 1.84 -4.58 2.56
C ASN A 138 3.31 -5.00 2.50
N ALA A 139 3.65 -6.01 1.70
CA ALA A 139 5.03 -6.45 1.53
C ALA A 139 5.88 -5.40 0.80
N PHE A 140 5.32 -4.72 -0.21
CA PHE A 140 5.96 -3.60 -0.88
C PHE A 140 6.19 -2.42 0.07
N ALA A 141 5.17 -2.04 0.83
CA ALA A 141 5.27 -0.96 1.80
C ALA A 141 6.37 -1.24 2.84
N ASN A 142 6.40 -2.46 3.38
CA ASN A 142 7.44 -2.90 4.31
C ASN A 142 8.84 -2.92 3.69
N ALA A 143 8.98 -3.38 2.43
CA ALA A 143 10.26 -3.30 1.73
C ALA A 143 10.76 -1.85 1.69
N MET A 144 9.89 -0.91 1.31
CA MET A 144 10.20 0.52 1.26
C MET A 144 10.55 1.10 2.64
N LEU A 145 9.91 0.64 3.72
CA LEU A 145 10.32 1.01 5.09
C LEU A 145 11.74 0.54 5.41
N ILE A 146 12.08 -0.71 5.08
CA ILE A 146 13.43 -1.27 5.27
C ILE A 146 14.49 -0.47 4.50
N LYS A 147 14.19 0.00 3.29
CA LYS A 147 15.09 0.87 2.50
C LYS A 147 15.48 2.14 3.26
N HIS A 148 14.61 2.62 4.14
CA HIS A 148 14.83 3.80 4.99
C HIS A 148 15.34 3.46 6.40
N ASN A 149 15.75 2.20 6.65
CA ASN A 149 16.15 1.69 7.96
C ASN A 149 15.05 1.82 9.03
N LEU A 150 13.79 1.68 8.62
CA LEU A 150 12.63 1.67 9.51
C LEU A 150 12.19 0.23 9.81
N GLU A 151 11.50 0.05 10.93
CA GLU A 151 10.91 -1.23 11.33
C GLU A 151 9.77 -1.64 10.40
N VAL A 152 9.49 -2.94 10.36
CA VAL A 152 8.39 -3.51 9.59
C VAL A 152 7.06 -3.40 10.35
N ARG A 153 6.00 -3.10 9.61
CA ARG A 153 4.61 -3.14 10.06
C ARG A 153 3.98 -4.45 9.64
N ILE A 154 3.91 -5.36 10.60
CA ILE A 154 3.32 -6.68 10.43
C ILE A 154 2.17 -6.81 11.40
N ILE A 155 1.01 -7.21 10.87
CA ILE A 155 -0.18 -7.46 11.65
C ILE A 155 0.04 -8.73 12.49
N PRO A 156 -0.29 -8.72 13.79
CA PRO A 156 -0.19 -9.91 14.63
C PRO A 156 -0.93 -11.11 14.02
N GLY A 157 -0.26 -12.26 13.97
CA GLY A 157 -0.78 -13.50 13.36
C GLY A 157 -0.52 -13.63 11.86
N GLN A 158 0.09 -12.62 11.21
CA GLN A 158 0.53 -12.69 9.80
C GLN A 158 2.06 -12.76 9.66
N GLU A 159 2.80 -13.00 10.74
CA GLU A 159 4.27 -12.91 10.76
C GLU A 159 4.92 -13.81 9.71
N GLU A 160 4.57 -15.10 9.68
CA GLU A 160 5.18 -16.05 8.76
C GLU A 160 4.94 -15.66 7.28
N ILE A 161 3.70 -15.31 6.93
CA ILE A 161 3.34 -14.97 5.56
C ILE A 161 3.94 -13.64 5.13
N MET A 162 3.92 -12.63 6.01
CA MET A 162 4.44 -11.30 5.73
C MET A 162 5.95 -11.28 5.63
N LEU A 163 6.68 -11.91 6.56
CA LEU A 163 8.15 -11.96 6.51
C LEU A 163 8.63 -12.61 5.20
N LYS A 164 7.98 -13.69 4.77
CA LYS A 164 8.27 -14.33 3.48
C LYS A 164 7.91 -13.45 2.29
N ALA A 165 6.78 -12.74 2.34
CA ALA A 165 6.38 -11.82 1.28
C ALA A 165 7.38 -10.65 1.15
N ILE A 166 7.81 -10.08 2.27
CA ILE A 166 8.80 -9.00 2.34
C ILE A 166 10.16 -9.46 1.81
N GLU A 167 10.65 -10.63 2.21
CA GLU A 167 11.90 -11.21 1.68
C GLU A 167 11.87 -11.32 0.16
N ASN A 168 10.78 -11.87 -0.38
CA ASN A 168 10.61 -12.02 -1.82
C ASN A 168 10.54 -10.65 -2.51
N MET A 169 9.82 -9.69 -1.94
CA MET A 169 9.70 -8.34 -2.47
C MET A 169 11.06 -7.64 -2.53
N VAL A 170 11.82 -7.64 -1.43
CA VAL A 170 13.17 -7.04 -1.37
C VAL A 170 14.14 -7.70 -2.34
N LYS A 171 14.10 -9.03 -2.45
CA LYS A 171 14.91 -9.77 -3.42
C LYS A 171 14.57 -9.38 -4.86
N ARG A 172 13.29 -9.19 -5.17
CA ARG A 172 12.84 -8.81 -6.51
C ARG A 172 13.17 -7.37 -6.86
N LEU A 173 12.99 -6.43 -5.93
CA LEU A 173 13.22 -5.01 -6.16
C LEU A 173 14.72 -4.68 -6.21
N TRP A 174 15.52 -5.26 -5.31
CA TRP A 174 16.90 -4.81 -5.08
C TRP A 174 17.95 -5.93 -5.17
N ASN A 175 17.56 -7.16 -5.44
CA ASN A 175 18.47 -8.33 -5.48
C ASN A 175 19.25 -8.53 -4.16
N VAL A 176 18.61 -8.20 -3.03
CA VAL A 176 19.14 -8.37 -1.68
C VAL A 176 18.43 -9.55 -1.00
N THR A 177 19.17 -10.38 -0.27
CA THR A 177 18.59 -11.43 0.58
C THR A 177 18.50 -10.93 2.01
N LEU A 178 17.28 -10.79 2.53
CA LEU A 178 17.07 -10.53 3.95
C LEU A 178 17.19 -11.82 4.75
N LYS A 179 17.58 -11.68 6.02
CA LYS A 179 17.53 -12.76 7.01
C LYS A 179 16.92 -12.19 8.28
N TRP A 180 15.81 -12.77 8.71
CA TRP A 180 15.19 -12.40 9.98
C TRP A 180 15.87 -13.16 11.11
N SER A 181 16.18 -12.44 12.19
CA SER A 181 16.46 -13.04 13.49
C SER A 181 15.17 -13.00 14.27
N LEU A 182 14.43 -14.11 14.29
CA LEU A 182 13.30 -14.26 15.21
C LEU A 182 13.92 -14.66 16.55
N GLU A 183 14.02 -13.71 17.49
CA GLU A 183 14.37 -13.97 18.88
C GLU A 183 13.19 -14.54 19.67
#